data_AF-A0A2K3PQJ0-F1
#
_entry.id   AF-A0A2K3PQJ0-F1
#
_cell.length_a   1.000
_cell.length_b   1.000
_cell.length_c   1.000
_cell.angle_alpha   90.00
_cell.angle_beta   90.00
_cell.angle_gamma   90.00
#
_symmetry.space_group_name_H-M   'P 1'
#
loop_
_entity.id
_entity.type
_entity.pdbx_description
1 polymer ?
#
loop_
_entity_poly.entity_id
_entity_poly.type
_entity_poly.pdbx_seq_one_letter_code
_entity_poly.pdbx_strand_id
1 'polypeptide(L)'
;RVVTEADGYQPHLIAPEQGYRRLIEGCLGYFKGPADASVDAVHLVLKELVRKAVAATEELKRFPTLKNEIAAAANDSLERFREESRKTVTRLVDMESSYLTVEFFRKIHLEPEANQKESRNAPNPNLDNFSDNHLRKIGSNVNAYINMICDTLKNSIPKAVVYCQVREAKRSLLNRFYVQVGRKEKEQLGAMLDEDPALMEKRLQLAKRLELYKQARDDIDSVAWK
;
A
#
# COMPACT_ATOMS: atom_id res chain seq x y z
N ARG A 1 -18.52 -10.57 -30.15
CA ARG A 1 -19.43 -11.06 -29.09
C ARG A 1 -19.93 -9.90 -28.24
N VAL A 2 -19.18 -9.39 -27.26
CA VAL A 2 -19.67 -8.28 -26.39
C VAL A 2 -20.12 -7.04 -27.17
N VAL A 3 -19.36 -6.61 -28.18
CA VAL A 3 -19.69 -5.44 -29.02
C VAL A 3 -20.89 -5.74 -29.94
N THR A 4 -20.86 -6.88 -30.62
CA THR A 4 -21.90 -7.33 -31.57
C THR A 4 -23.24 -7.66 -30.90
N GLU A 5 -23.23 -8.08 -29.63
CA GLU A 5 -24.42 -8.37 -28.82
C GLU A 5 -24.98 -7.11 -28.15
N ALA A 6 -24.15 -6.07 -27.96
CA ALA A 6 -24.57 -4.79 -27.41
C ALA A 6 -25.19 -3.85 -28.46
N ASP A 7 -24.90 -4.05 -29.75
CA ASP A 7 -25.36 -3.21 -30.87
C ASP A 7 -26.84 -3.40 -31.27
N GLY A 8 -27.58 -4.33 -30.65
CA GLY A 8 -28.97 -4.60 -31.03
C GLY A 8 -29.12 -4.98 -32.52
N TYR A 9 -30.33 -4.86 -33.07
CA TYR A 9 -30.66 -5.24 -34.45
C TYR A 9 -30.33 -4.18 -35.52
N GLN A 10 -29.89 -2.98 -35.11
CA GLN A 10 -29.79 -1.83 -36.00
C GLN A 10 -28.32 -1.42 -36.15
N PRO A 11 -27.76 -1.25 -37.36
CA PRO A 11 -26.37 -0.82 -37.51
C PRO A 11 -26.22 0.64 -37.04
N HIS A 12 -25.41 0.89 -36.02
CA HIS A 12 -25.27 2.23 -35.43
C HIS A 12 -24.26 3.07 -36.24
N LEU A 13 -24.62 4.33 -36.55
CA LEU A 13 -23.71 5.31 -37.19
C LEU A 13 -22.63 5.84 -36.22
N ILE A 14 -22.78 5.60 -34.92
CA ILE A 14 -21.85 5.98 -33.85
C ILE A 14 -21.54 4.72 -33.05
N ALA A 15 -20.28 4.47 -32.75
CA ALA A 15 -19.82 3.21 -32.18
C ALA A 15 -20.55 2.85 -30.86
N PRO A 16 -20.88 1.57 -30.58
CA PRO A 16 -21.74 1.17 -29.47
C PRO A 16 -21.21 1.57 -28.10
N GLU A 17 -21.77 2.63 -27.51
CA GLU A 17 -21.37 3.18 -26.20
C GLU A 17 -21.38 2.10 -25.11
N GLN A 18 -22.39 1.21 -25.12
CA GLN A 18 -22.55 0.17 -24.12
C GLN A 18 -21.52 -0.96 -24.26
N GLY A 19 -21.13 -1.30 -25.49
CA GLY A 19 -20.08 -2.29 -25.77
C GLY A 19 -18.71 -1.79 -25.33
N TYR A 20 -18.40 -0.51 -25.63
CA TYR A 20 -17.18 0.16 -25.17
C TYR A 20 -17.10 0.22 -23.65
N ARG A 21 -18.17 0.68 -22.99
CA ARG A 21 -18.25 0.79 -21.54
C ARG A 21 -17.96 -0.56 -20.86
N ARG A 22 -18.65 -1.63 -21.28
CA ARG A 22 -18.43 -2.98 -20.73
C ARG A 22 -17.01 -3.51 -20.94
N LEU A 23 -16.43 -3.28 -22.13
CA LEU A 23 -15.08 -3.73 -22.42
C LEU A 23 -14.05 -3.00 -21.55
N ILE A 24 -14.24 -1.69 -21.37
CA ILE A 24 -13.39 -0.85 -20.52
C ILE A 24 -13.54 -1.26 -19.05
N GLU A 25 -14.76 -1.38 -18.52
CA GLU A 25 -15.00 -1.84 -17.14
C GLU A 25 -14.34 -3.19 -16.87
N GLY A 26 -14.48 -4.15 -17.80
CA GLY A 26 -13.82 -5.45 -17.71
C GLY A 26 -12.29 -5.35 -17.68
N CYS A 27 -11.71 -4.47 -18.50
CA CYS A 27 -10.26 -4.24 -18.51
C CYS A 27 -9.77 -3.55 -17.23
N LEU A 28 -10.51 -2.55 -16.74
CA LEU A 28 -10.16 -1.79 -15.54
C LEU A 28 -10.21 -2.65 -14.27
N GLY A 29 -11.08 -3.67 -14.23
CA GLY A 29 -11.12 -4.65 -13.15
C GLY A 29 -9.78 -5.35 -12.91
N TYR A 30 -8.96 -5.57 -13.95
CA TYR A 30 -7.64 -6.19 -13.81
C TYR A 30 -6.63 -5.33 -13.04
N PHE A 31 -6.85 -4.01 -12.91
CA PHE A 31 -5.95 -3.15 -12.15
C PHE A 31 -6.09 -3.30 -10.64
N LYS A 32 -7.21 -3.85 -10.14
CA LYS A 32 -7.43 -4.03 -8.70
C LYS A 32 -6.39 -4.94 -8.05
N GLY A 33 -6.06 -6.06 -8.70
CA GLY A 33 -5.08 -7.02 -8.17
C GLY A 33 -3.67 -6.43 -7.98
N PRO A 34 -3.05 -5.85 -9.03
CA PRO A 34 -1.76 -5.16 -8.91
C PRO A 34 -1.76 -3.99 -7.92
N ALA A 35 -2.87 -3.27 -7.83
CA ALA A 35 -3.02 -2.14 -6.92
C ALA A 35 -3.04 -2.61 -5.45
N ASP A 36 -3.77 -3.69 -5.16
CA ASP A 36 -3.77 -4.36 -3.86
C ASP A 36 -2.40 -4.96 -3.50
N ALA A 37 -1.71 -5.58 -4.47
CA ALA A 37 -0.36 -6.09 -4.26
C ALA A 37 0.64 -4.97 -3.89
N SER A 38 0.45 -3.76 -4.43
CA SER A 38 1.25 -2.59 -4.09
C SER A 38 1.02 -2.12 -2.64
N VAL A 39 -0.23 -2.19 -2.17
CA VAL A 39 -0.60 -1.92 -0.77
C VAL A 39 0.09 -2.91 0.17
N ASP A 40 0.04 -4.21 -0.17
CA ASP A 40 0.64 -5.28 0.63
C ASP A 40 2.17 -5.19 0.69
N ALA A 41 2.83 -4.87 -0.43
CA ALA A 41 4.28 -4.69 -0.48
C ALA A 41 4.76 -3.57 0.46
N VAL A 42 4.08 -2.42 0.47
CA VAL A 42 4.42 -1.30 1.37
C VAL A 42 4.20 -1.66 2.83
N HIS A 43 3.10 -2.35 3.14
CA HIS A 43 2.83 -2.81 4.50
C HIS A 43 3.92 -3.75 5.04
N LEU A 44 4.41 -4.69 4.23
CA LEU A 44 5.51 -5.58 4.61
C LEU A 44 6.79 -4.81 4.92
N VAL A 45 7.13 -3.80 4.11
CA VAL A 45 8.29 -2.94 4.37
C VAL A 45 8.13 -2.17 5.69
N LEU A 46 6.94 -1.63 5.97
CA LEU A 46 6.68 -0.92 7.22
C LEU A 46 6.80 -1.84 8.45
N LYS A 47 6.29 -3.07 8.38
CA LYS A 47 6.44 -4.05 9.47
C LYS A 47 7.89 -4.42 9.72
N GLU A 48 8.66 -4.62 8.64
CA GLU A 48 10.08 -4.91 8.75
C GLU A 48 10.87 -3.73 9.34
N LEU A 49 10.49 -2.49 9.01
CA LEU A 49 11.07 -1.29 9.63
C LEU A 49 10.79 -1.22 11.13
N VAL A 50 9.56 -1.51 11.56
CA VAL A 50 9.22 -1.58 12.99
C VAL A 50 10.05 -2.65 13.69
N ARG A 51 10.16 -3.85 13.09
CA ARG A 51 10.97 -4.95 13.65
C ARG A 51 12.44 -4.54 13.82
N LYS A 52 13.03 -3.90 12.80
CA LYS A 52 14.42 -3.40 12.84
C LYS A 52 14.59 -2.29 13.89
N ALA A 53 13.66 -1.34 13.97
CA ALA A 53 13.71 -0.26 14.96
C ALA A 53 13.67 -0.79 16.39
N VAL A 54 12.71 -1.70 16.69
CA VAL A 54 12.58 -2.33 18.01
C VAL A 54 13.81 -3.18 18.36
N ALA A 55 14.44 -3.83 17.39
CA ALA A 55 15.66 -4.60 17.61
C ALA A 55 16.91 -3.71 17.85
N ALA A 56 16.97 -2.54 17.20
CA ALA A 56 18.06 -1.58 17.35
C ALA A 56 18.04 -0.86 18.71
N THR A 57 16.87 -0.73 19.34
CA THR A 57 16.74 -0.08 20.66
C THR A 57 17.22 -1.01 21.77
N GLU A 58 18.41 -0.75 22.30
CA GLU A 58 19.02 -1.58 23.35
C GLU A 58 18.30 -1.49 24.68
N GLU A 59 17.75 -0.32 25.02
CA GLU A 59 17.02 -0.11 26.27
C GLU A 59 15.77 -0.99 26.39
N LEU A 60 15.12 -1.28 25.26
CA LEU A 60 13.96 -2.18 25.21
C LEU A 60 14.33 -3.65 25.43
N LYS A 61 15.63 -4.03 25.36
CA LYS A 61 16.07 -5.39 25.72
C LYS A 61 15.87 -5.67 27.21
N ARG A 62 15.92 -4.63 28.05
CA ARG A 62 15.73 -4.74 29.50
C ARG A 62 14.29 -5.11 29.86
N PHE A 63 13.32 -4.63 29.10
CA PHE A 63 11.88 -4.75 29.37
C PHE A 63 11.19 -5.55 28.26
N PRO A 64 11.25 -6.89 28.28
CA PRO A 64 10.70 -7.74 27.22
C PRO A 64 9.19 -7.58 27.05
N THR A 65 8.44 -7.38 28.14
CA THR A 65 6.99 -7.16 28.10
C THR A 65 6.64 -5.87 27.37
N LEU A 66 7.25 -4.75 27.74
CA LEU A 66 7.09 -3.45 27.06
C LEU A 66 7.45 -3.56 25.57
N LYS A 67 8.57 -4.22 25.24
CA LYS A 67 9.00 -4.42 23.85
C LYS A 67 7.94 -5.13 23.02
N ASN A 68 7.35 -6.20 23.56
CA ASN A 68 6.30 -6.97 22.89
C ASN A 68 5.02 -6.15 22.72
N GLU A 69 4.61 -5.40 23.75
CA GLU A 69 3.42 -4.53 23.71
C GLU A 69 3.58 -3.41 22.67
N ILE A 70 4.74 -2.75 22.60
CA ILE A 70 5.02 -1.72 21.58
C ILE A 70 4.98 -2.33 20.18
N ALA A 71 5.62 -3.48 19.98
CA ALA A 71 5.63 -4.17 18.69
C ALA A 71 4.22 -4.60 18.28
N ALA A 72 3.42 -5.13 19.20
CA ALA A 72 2.04 -5.52 18.95
C ALA A 72 1.17 -4.30 18.57
N ALA A 73 1.27 -3.21 19.34
CA ALA A 73 0.49 -2.01 19.09
C ALA A 73 0.88 -1.33 17.75
N ALA A 74 2.17 -1.30 17.42
CA ALA A 74 2.63 -0.80 16.13
C ALA A 74 2.10 -1.65 14.96
N ASN A 75 2.14 -2.98 15.07
CA ASN A 75 1.61 -3.88 14.05
C ASN A 75 0.08 -3.74 13.88
N ASP A 76 -0.68 -3.61 14.97
CA ASP A 76 -2.13 -3.37 14.93
C ASP A 76 -2.47 -2.05 14.21
N SER A 77 -1.72 -0.97 14.48
CA SER A 77 -1.86 0.30 13.75
C SER A 77 -1.55 0.14 12.25
N LEU A 78 -0.45 -0.54 11.90
CA LEU A 78 -0.08 -0.78 10.50
C LEU A 78 -1.13 -1.60 9.74
N GLU A 79 -1.79 -2.55 10.39
CA GLU A 79 -2.87 -3.33 9.78
C GLU A 79 -4.07 -2.43 9.44
N ARG A 80 -4.47 -1.53 10.35
CA ARG A 80 -5.54 -0.57 10.06
C ARG A 80 -5.20 0.34 8.89
N PHE A 81 -3.97 0.84 8.83
CA PHE A 81 -3.53 1.70 7.73
C PHE A 81 -3.52 0.96 6.39
N ARG A 82 -3.15 -0.33 6.39
CA ARG A 82 -3.23 -1.21 5.23
C ARG A 82 -4.67 -1.37 4.74
N GLU A 83 -5.61 -1.64 5.64
CA GLU A 83 -7.03 -1.79 5.29
C GLU A 83 -7.63 -0.50 4.71
N GLU A 84 -7.33 0.66 5.30
CA GLU A 84 -7.78 1.96 4.75
C GLU A 84 -7.12 2.28 3.40
N SER A 85 -5.84 1.93 3.24
CA SER A 85 -5.14 2.04 1.95
C SER A 85 -5.76 1.16 0.88
N ARG A 86 -6.13 -0.09 1.19
CA ARG A 86 -6.78 -1.03 0.26
C ARG A 86 -8.12 -0.48 -0.23
N LYS A 87 -8.96 0.00 0.68
CA LYS A 87 -10.25 0.64 0.34
C LYS A 87 -10.05 1.86 -0.55
N THR A 88 -9.07 2.70 -0.25
CA THR A 88 -8.80 3.93 -1.01
C THR A 88 -8.31 3.63 -2.42
N VAL A 89 -7.39 2.68 -2.56
CA VAL A 89 -6.85 2.25 -3.86
C VAL A 89 -7.93 1.57 -4.71
N THR A 90 -8.76 0.72 -4.12
CA THR A 90 -9.91 0.11 -4.82
C THR A 90 -10.87 1.18 -5.33
N ARG A 91 -11.21 2.17 -4.50
CA ARG A 91 -12.07 3.30 -4.88
C ARG A 91 -11.48 4.14 -6.02
N LEU A 92 -10.15 4.33 -6.05
CA LEU A 92 -9.51 5.03 -7.17
C LEU A 92 -9.73 4.30 -8.48
N VAL A 93 -9.56 2.97 -8.51
CA VAL A 93 -9.81 2.16 -9.71
C VAL A 93 -11.30 2.18 -10.09
N ASP A 94 -12.20 2.06 -9.10
CA ASP A 94 -13.65 2.10 -9.35
C ASP A 94 -14.11 3.46 -9.90
N MET A 95 -13.52 4.56 -9.44
CA MET A 95 -13.82 5.91 -9.92
C MET A 95 -13.47 6.05 -11.41
N GLU A 96 -12.31 5.54 -11.84
CA GLU A 96 -11.91 5.55 -13.26
C GLU A 96 -12.82 4.68 -14.15
N SER A 97 -13.47 3.66 -13.56
CA SER A 97 -14.47 2.84 -14.25
C SER A 97 -15.86 3.47 -14.31
N SER A 98 -16.18 4.35 -13.37
CA SER A 98 -17.51 4.97 -13.25
C SER A 98 -17.75 6.09 -14.26
N TYR A 99 -16.70 6.82 -14.64
CA TYR A 99 -16.80 7.92 -15.60
C TYR A 99 -15.77 7.79 -16.72
N LEU A 100 -16.27 7.69 -17.95
CA LEU A 100 -15.45 7.66 -19.14
C LEU A 100 -14.95 9.07 -19.46
N THR A 101 -13.65 9.23 -19.71
CA THR A 101 -13.09 10.53 -20.12
C THR A 101 -13.50 10.83 -21.57
N VAL A 102 -14.60 11.57 -21.75
CA VAL A 102 -15.18 11.88 -23.08
C VAL A 102 -14.21 12.66 -23.97
N GLU A 103 -13.37 13.53 -23.38
CA GLU A 103 -12.35 14.33 -24.09
C GLU A 103 -11.38 13.44 -24.89
N PHE A 104 -11.02 12.27 -24.35
CA PHE A 104 -10.14 11.31 -25.01
C PHE A 104 -10.76 10.76 -26.29
N PHE A 105 -12.03 10.34 -26.23
CA PHE A 105 -12.74 9.81 -27.39
C PHE A 105 -13.01 10.89 -28.43
N ARG A 106 -13.27 12.14 -28.00
CA ARG A 106 -13.38 13.28 -28.91
C ARG A 106 -12.10 13.48 -29.71
N LYS A 107 -10.94 13.42 -29.04
CA LYS A 107 -9.62 13.56 -29.68
C LYS A 107 -9.33 12.44 -30.69
N ILE A 108 -9.63 11.18 -30.33
CA ILE A 108 -9.46 10.02 -31.22
C ILE A 108 -10.37 10.09 -32.46
N HIS A 109 -11.57 10.66 -32.35
CA HIS A 109 -12.47 10.83 -33.50
C HIS A 109 -12.09 12.00 -34.41
N LEU A 110 -11.28 12.96 -33.93
CA LEU A 110 -10.78 14.10 -34.70
C LEU A 110 -9.43 13.80 -35.40
N GLU A 111 -8.59 12.93 -34.84
CA GLU A 111 -7.33 12.48 -35.46
C GLU A 111 -7.43 11.60 -36.75
N PRO A 112 -8.56 11.03 -37.20
CA PRO A 112 -8.60 10.22 -38.44
C PRO A 112 -8.39 11.01 -39.74
N GLU A 113 -8.59 12.34 -39.75
CA GLU A 113 -8.52 13.13 -40.99
C GLU A 113 -7.08 13.37 -41.49
N ALA A 114 -6.06 13.15 -40.66
CA ALA A 114 -4.66 13.36 -41.04
C ALA A 114 -4.04 12.18 -41.81
N ASN A 115 -4.52 10.94 -41.60
CA ASN A 115 -3.91 9.72 -42.14
C ASN A 115 -4.72 9.02 -43.27
N GLN A 116 -5.84 9.60 -43.73
CA GLN A 116 -6.67 9.04 -44.81
C GLN A 116 -6.42 9.68 -46.19
N LYS A 117 -5.18 10.02 -46.54
CA LYS A 117 -4.85 10.49 -47.90
C LYS A 117 -4.38 9.40 -48.87
N GLU A 118 -4.20 8.16 -48.43
CA GLU A 118 -3.67 7.08 -49.29
C GLU A 118 -4.55 5.83 -49.28
N SER A 119 -5.67 5.86 -49.99
CA SER A 119 -6.27 4.70 -50.71
C SER A 119 -7.66 5.06 -51.22
N ARG A 120 -7.73 5.69 -52.40
CA ARG A 120 -8.99 5.93 -53.12
C ARG A 120 -9.32 4.90 -54.19
N ASN A 121 -8.51 3.86 -54.38
CA ASN A 121 -8.69 2.91 -55.48
C ASN A 121 -8.70 1.45 -54.98
N ALA A 122 -9.88 0.93 -54.61
CA ALA A 122 -10.17 -0.51 -54.63
C ALA A 122 -11.69 -0.74 -54.82
N PRO A 123 -12.12 -1.67 -55.69
CA PRO A 123 -13.55 -1.94 -55.92
C PRO A 123 -14.14 -2.78 -54.77
N ASN A 124 -15.30 -2.34 -54.27
CA ASN A 124 -16.22 -3.00 -53.32
C ASN A 124 -15.61 -3.94 -52.26
N PRO A 125 -15.42 -3.47 -51.01
CA PRO A 125 -15.10 -4.37 -49.91
C PRO A 125 -16.34 -5.18 -49.52
N ASN A 126 -16.19 -6.51 -49.42
CA ASN A 126 -17.18 -7.40 -48.83
C ASN A 126 -17.63 -6.86 -47.45
N LEU A 127 -18.93 -6.96 -47.15
CA LEU A 127 -19.55 -6.47 -45.92
C LEU A 127 -18.85 -7.01 -44.64
N ASP A 128 -18.31 -8.23 -44.72
CA ASP A 128 -17.56 -8.87 -43.63
C ASP A 128 -16.24 -8.15 -43.31
N ASN A 129 -15.52 -7.65 -44.32
CA ASN A 129 -14.26 -6.91 -44.13
C ASN A 129 -14.48 -5.55 -43.45
N PHE A 130 -15.66 -4.94 -43.62
CA PHE A 130 -16.02 -3.71 -42.92
C PHE A 130 -16.27 -3.96 -41.43
N SER A 131 -16.93 -5.07 -41.09
CA SER A 131 -17.20 -5.44 -39.70
C SER A 131 -15.90 -5.69 -38.92
N ASP A 132 -14.93 -6.37 -39.54
CA ASP A 132 -13.68 -6.75 -38.89
C ASP A 132 -12.73 -5.56 -38.72
N ASN A 133 -12.66 -4.67 -39.72
CA ASN A 133 -11.91 -3.41 -39.62
C ASN A 133 -12.51 -2.47 -38.56
N HIS A 134 -13.84 -2.43 -38.42
CA HIS A 134 -14.51 -1.66 -37.38
C HIS A 134 -14.19 -2.20 -35.97
N LEU A 135 -14.32 -3.51 -35.76
CA LEU A 135 -13.98 -4.17 -34.50
C LEU A 135 -12.50 -3.97 -34.13
N ARG A 136 -11.60 -4.02 -35.10
CA ARG A 136 -10.17 -3.76 -34.90
C ARG A 136 -9.89 -2.31 -34.46
N LYS A 137 -10.60 -1.34 -35.05
CA LYS A 137 -10.52 0.08 -34.63
C LYS A 137 -11.05 0.28 -33.21
N ILE A 138 -12.15 -0.37 -32.85
CA ILE A 138 -12.68 -0.38 -31.48
C ILE A 138 -11.62 -0.90 -30.50
N GLY A 139 -11.01 -2.03 -30.80
CA GLY A 139 -9.95 -2.61 -29.97
C GLY A 139 -8.76 -1.66 -29.78
N SER A 140 -8.31 -1.01 -30.85
CA SER A 140 -7.21 -0.02 -30.77
C SER A 140 -7.57 1.17 -29.88
N ASN A 141 -8.79 1.71 -30.01
CA ASN A 141 -9.26 2.84 -29.22
C ASN A 141 -9.37 2.50 -27.73
N VAL A 142 -9.93 1.33 -27.41
CA VAL A 142 -10.04 0.85 -26.04
C VAL A 142 -8.65 0.61 -25.44
N ASN A 143 -7.73 -0.01 -26.19
CA ASN A 143 -6.36 -0.18 -25.73
C ASN A 143 -5.67 1.16 -25.44
N ALA A 144 -5.83 2.15 -26.32
CA ALA A 144 -5.29 3.50 -26.10
C ALA A 144 -5.88 4.14 -24.82
N TYR A 145 -7.18 3.98 -24.58
CA TYR A 145 -7.84 4.49 -23.37
C TYR A 145 -7.32 3.82 -22.10
N ILE A 146 -7.18 2.49 -22.11
CA ILE A 146 -6.66 1.73 -20.98
C ILE A 146 -5.22 2.11 -20.67
N ASN A 147 -4.38 2.36 -21.68
CA ASN A 147 -3.02 2.85 -21.46
C ASN A 147 -3.00 4.23 -20.81
N MET A 148 -3.86 5.15 -21.25
CA MET A 148 -4.01 6.47 -20.62
C MET A 148 -4.39 6.34 -19.14
N ILE A 149 -5.39 5.52 -18.80
CA ILE A 149 -5.76 5.29 -17.39
C ILE A 149 -4.62 4.63 -16.62
N CYS A 150 -3.93 3.67 -17.23
CA CYS A 150 -2.80 3.00 -16.61
C CYS A 150 -1.73 4.02 -16.18
N ASP A 151 -1.41 5.00 -17.02
CA ASP A 151 -0.46 6.06 -16.70
C ASP A 151 -0.96 7.00 -15.59
N THR A 152 -2.26 7.28 -15.53
CA THR A 152 -2.87 8.00 -14.40
C THR A 152 -2.76 7.19 -13.10
N LEU A 153 -3.12 5.90 -13.12
CA LEU A 153 -3.11 5.01 -11.97
C LEU A 153 -1.69 4.76 -11.43
N LYS A 154 -0.69 4.66 -12.32
CA LYS A 154 0.74 4.60 -11.94
C LYS A 154 1.17 5.79 -11.07
N ASN A 155 0.51 6.94 -11.23
CA ASN A 155 0.81 8.14 -10.44
C ASN A 155 -0.08 8.27 -9.19
N SER A 156 -1.36 7.89 -9.26
CA SER A 156 -2.32 8.08 -8.17
C SER A 156 -2.22 6.99 -7.10
N ILE A 157 -2.02 5.73 -7.49
CA ILE A 157 -1.95 4.59 -6.54
C ILE A 157 -0.79 4.76 -5.55
N PRO A 158 0.46 5.01 -5.97
CA PRO A 158 1.56 5.18 -5.03
C PRO A 158 1.33 6.37 -4.08
N LYS A 159 0.75 7.48 -4.57
CA LYS A 159 0.42 8.65 -3.74
C LYS A 159 -0.59 8.29 -2.66
N ALA A 160 -1.64 7.55 -3.01
CA ALA A 160 -2.64 7.08 -2.06
C ALA A 160 -2.04 6.14 -1.01
N VAL A 161 -1.22 5.17 -1.45
CA VAL A 161 -0.54 4.22 -0.56
C VAL A 161 0.38 4.96 0.43
N VAL A 162 1.21 5.89 -0.06
CA VAL A 162 2.10 6.69 0.78
C VAL A 162 1.31 7.57 1.75
N TYR A 163 0.21 8.16 1.29
CA TYR A 163 -0.65 9.00 2.12
C TYR A 163 -1.30 8.18 3.25
N CYS A 164 -1.94 7.06 2.94
CA CYS A 164 -2.69 6.25 3.89
C CYS A 164 -1.80 5.42 4.82
N GLN A 165 -0.64 4.96 4.35
CA GLN A 165 0.25 4.10 5.13
C GLN A 165 1.45 4.85 5.69
N VAL A 166 2.33 5.38 4.84
CA VAL A 166 3.63 5.91 5.27
C VAL A 166 3.47 7.19 6.09
N ARG A 167 2.65 8.13 5.59
CA ARG A 167 2.41 9.41 6.27
C ARG A 167 1.64 9.21 7.57
N GLU A 168 0.64 8.33 7.58
CA GLU A 168 -0.11 8.01 8.80
C GLU A 168 0.74 7.25 9.81
N ALA A 169 1.53 6.26 9.40
CA ALA A 169 2.49 5.60 10.28
C ALA A 169 3.46 6.61 10.92
N LYS A 170 3.99 7.57 10.17
CA LYS A 170 4.84 8.63 10.74
C LYS A 170 4.11 9.48 11.81
N ARG A 171 2.81 9.70 11.64
CA ARG A 171 2.02 10.62 12.49
C ARG A 171 1.39 9.97 13.70
N SER A 172 0.95 8.72 13.57
CA SER A 172 -0.01 8.13 14.52
C SER A 172 0.25 6.66 14.86
N LEU A 173 1.40 6.09 14.48
CA LEU A 173 1.72 4.67 14.72
C LEU A 173 1.48 4.22 16.17
N LEU A 174 1.92 5.02 17.14
CA LEU A 174 1.82 4.73 18.57
C LEU A 174 0.74 5.53 19.30
N ASN A 175 -0.09 6.32 18.60
CA ASN A 175 -1.12 7.13 19.26
C ASN A 175 -2.07 6.27 20.11
N ARG A 176 -2.52 5.14 19.57
CA ARG A 176 -3.40 4.21 20.30
C ARG A 176 -2.69 3.54 21.48
N PHE A 177 -1.40 3.25 21.33
CA PHE A 177 -0.58 2.74 22.43
C PHE A 177 -0.49 3.76 23.56
N TYR A 178 -0.22 5.04 23.27
CA TYR A 178 -0.19 6.09 24.29
C TYR A 178 -1.53 6.24 25.02
N VAL A 179 -2.65 6.16 24.30
CA VAL A 179 -3.98 6.17 24.91
C VAL A 179 -4.21 4.94 25.80
N GLN A 180 -3.73 3.77 25.39
CA GLN A 180 -3.82 2.54 26.20
C GLN A 180 -2.98 2.64 27.46
N VAL A 181 -1.72 3.09 27.36
CA VAL A 181 -0.81 3.28 28.50
C VAL A 181 -1.39 4.28 29.49
N GLY A 182 -1.97 5.39 29.02
CA GLY A 182 -2.61 6.39 29.89
C GLY A 182 -3.85 5.88 30.65
N ARG A 183 -4.41 4.73 30.26
CA ARG A 183 -5.53 4.07 30.96
C ARG A 183 -5.09 2.95 31.89
N LYS A 184 -3.84 2.51 31.84
CA LYS A 184 -3.33 1.41 32.68
C LYS A 184 -3.07 1.90 34.10
N GLU A 185 -3.42 1.08 35.08
CA GLU A 185 -3.14 1.33 36.49
C GLU A 185 -1.66 1.08 36.83
N LYS A 186 -1.22 1.57 37.99
CA LYS A 186 0.18 1.48 38.44
C LYS A 186 0.73 0.05 38.45
N GLU A 187 -0.09 -0.93 38.84
CA GLU A 187 0.31 -2.34 38.89
C GLU A 187 0.54 -2.93 37.49
N GLN A 188 -0.34 -2.59 36.54
CA GLN A 188 -0.22 -3.01 35.15
C GLN A 188 0.97 -2.35 34.43
N LEU A 189 1.26 -1.10 34.78
CA LEU A 189 2.47 -0.41 34.32
C LEU A 189 3.73 -1.05 34.92
N GLY A 190 3.68 -1.46 36.18
CA GLY A 190 4.74 -2.24 36.83
C GLY A 190 5.04 -3.53 36.07
N ALA A 191 4.03 -4.35 35.80
CA ALA A 191 4.18 -5.59 35.04
C ALA A 191 4.73 -5.39 33.61
N MET A 192 4.43 -4.25 32.97
CA MET A 192 4.99 -3.91 31.66
C MET A 192 6.50 -3.59 31.74
N LEU A 193 6.95 -3.08 32.88
CA LEU A 193 8.33 -2.69 33.17
C LEU A 193 9.11 -3.79 33.93
N ASP A 194 8.59 -5.02 33.97
CA ASP A 194 9.34 -6.13 34.53
C ASP A 194 10.60 -6.38 33.72
N GLU A 195 11.73 -6.43 34.43
CA GLU A 195 13.03 -6.71 33.83
C GLU A 195 13.19 -8.19 33.51
N ASP A 196 14.01 -8.49 32.50
CA ASP A 196 14.47 -9.86 32.26
C ASP A 196 15.15 -10.45 33.53
N PRO A 197 14.65 -11.57 34.10
CA PRO A 197 15.22 -12.21 35.29
C PRO A 197 16.72 -12.50 35.15
N ALA A 198 17.18 -12.86 33.96
CA ALA A 198 18.60 -13.16 33.72
C ALA A 198 19.47 -11.90 33.82
N LEU A 199 18.96 -10.74 33.37
CA LEU A 199 19.64 -9.46 33.53
C LEU A 199 19.61 -8.98 34.98
N MET A 200 18.48 -9.20 35.68
CA MET A 200 18.35 -8.86 37.09
C MET A 200 19.34 -9.67 37.95
N GLU A 201 19.43 -10.98 37.73
CA GLU A 201 20.35 -11.86 38.44
C GLU A 201 21.82 -11.46 38.19
N LYS A 202 22.20 -11.23 36.93
CA LYS A 202 23.55 -10.76 36.59
C LYS A 202 23.87 -9.43 37.26
N ARG A 203 22.92 -8.49 37.32
CA ARG A 203 23.11 -7.20 38.01
C ARG A 203 23.32 -7.41 39.51
N LEU A 204 22.55 -8.30 40.13
CA LEU A 204 22.69 -8.63 41.55
C LEU A 204 24.06 -9.26 41.86
N GLN A 205 24.51 -10.20 41.03
CA GLN A 205 25.83 -10.84 41.17
C GLN A 205 26.98 -9.83 41.04
N LEU A 206 26.89 -8.92 40.06
CA LEU A 206 27.88 -7.86 39.87
C LEU A 206 27.90 -6.87 41.04
N ALA A 207 26.72 -6.50 41.56
CA ALA A 207 26.61 -5.62 42.72
C ALA A 207 27.25 -6.25 43.96
N LYS A 208 26.97 -7.53 44.24
CA LYS A 208 27.58 -8.28 45.35
C LYS A 208 29.10 -8.35 45.20
N ARG A 209 29.60 -8.62 44.00
CA ARG A 209 31.03 -8.67 43.72
C ARG A 209 31.71 -7.30 43.93
N LEU A 210 31.05 -6.22 43.53
CA LEU A 210 31.54 -4.86 43.74
C LEU A 210 31.60 -4.49 45.22
N GLU A 211 30.61 -4.91 46.01
CA GLU A 211 30.61 -4.72 47.46
C GLU A 211 31.78 -5.44 48.13
N LEU A 212 32.05 -6.70 47.74
CA LEU A 212 33.21 -7.45 48.21
C LEU A 212 34.54 -6.76 47.85
N TYR A 213 34.67 -6.22 46.63
CA TYR A 213 35.88 -5.49 46.24
C TYR A 213 36.05 -4.16 46.98
N LYS A 214 34.95 -3.49 47.34
CA LYS A 214 35.02 -2.29 48.19
C LYS A 214 35.50 -2.63 49.60
N GLN A 215 34.93 -3.67 50.21
CA GLN A 215 35.38 -4.16 51.52
C GLN A 215 36.86 -4.54 51.49
N ALA A 216 37.30 -5.32 50.50
CA ALA A 216 38.70 -5.70 50.36
C ALA A 216 39.63 -4.48 50.18
N ARG A 217 39.17 -3.42 49.48
CA ARG A 217 39.91 -2.17 49.37
C ARG A 217 40.00 -1.46 50.72
N ASP A 218 38.88 -1.33 51.44
CA ASP A 218 38.83 -0.67 52.75
C ASP A 218 39.73 -1.41 53.75
N ASP A 219 39.76 -2.75 53.69
CA ASP A 219 40.67 -3.58 54.48
C ASP A 219 42.14 -3.29 54.14
N ILE A 220 42.50 -3.20 52.86
CA ILE A 220 43.87 -2.84 52.44
C ILE A 220 44.24 -1.44 52.92
N ASP A 221 43.36 -0.45 52.73
CA ASP A 221 43.57 0.94 53.15
C ASP A 221 43.74 1.05 54.68
N SER A 222 43.12 0.15 55.46
CA SER A 222 43.26 0.09 56.92
C SER A 222 44.63 -0.42 57.40
N VAL A 223 45.30 -1.25 56.59
CA VAL A 223 46.60 -1.86 56.93
C VAL A 223 47.77 -1.13 56.25
N ALA A 224 47.49 -0.29 55.25
CA ALA A 224 48.49 0.55 54.61
C ALA A 224 49.00 1.64 55.59
N TRP A 225 50.22 1.45 56.11
CA TRP A 225 50.89 2.43 56.96
C TRP A 225 51.10 3.75 56.20
N LYS A 226 50.67 4.87 56.78
CA LYS A 226 51.06 6.23 56.37
C LYS A 226 52.40 6.62 56.98
#